data_AF-A0A0Q5HAA3-F1
#
_entry.id   AF-A0A0Q5HAA3-F1
#
_cell.length_a   1.000
_cell.length_b   1.000
_cell.length_c   1.000
_cell.angle_alpha   90.00
_cell.angle_beta   90.00
_cell.angle_gamma   90.00
#
_symmetry.space_group_name_H-M   'P 1'
#
loop_
_entity.id
_entity.type
_entity.pdbx_description
1 polymer ?
#
loop_
_entity_poly.entity_id
_entity_poly.type
_entity_poly.pdbx_seq_one_letter_code
_entity_poly.pdbx_strand_id
1 'polypeptide(L)' 'MNEELEELGARIDGLRLVIAILVSSTPNAAEVIVKLQAAEVMARQRNLPTGFITELFHLLETLEDVGNQDQW' A
#
# COMPACT_ATOMS: atom_id res chain seq x y z
N MET A 1 -19.13 -2.67 -17.62
CA MET A 1 -17.75 -2.31 -18.03
C MET A 1 -17.19 -1.14 -17.24
N ASN A 2 -17.76 0.08 -17.28
CA ASN A 2 -17.22 1.17 -16.42
C ASN A 2 -17.48 0.93 -14.92
N GLU A 3 -18.69 0.53 -14.53
CA GLU A 3 -18.99 0.23 -13.11
C GLU A 3 -18.15 -0.92 -12.55
N GLU A 4 -17.93 -1.99 -13.32
CA GLU A 4 -17.10 -3.13 -12.88
C GLU A 4 -15.63 -2.73 -12.71
N LEU A 5 -15.12 -1.84 -13.58
CA LEU A 5 -13.77 -1.31 -13.46
C LEU A 5 -13.62 -0.36 -12.26
N GLU A 6 -14.64 0.47 -11.99
CA GLU A 6 -14.69 1.33 -10.81
C GLU A 6 -14.78 0.52 -9.51
N GLU A 7 -15.63 -0.49 -9.47
CA GLU A 7 -15.75 -1.38 -8.31
C GLU A 7 -14.44 -2.15 -8.07
N LEU A 8 -13.80 -2.61 -9.14
CA LEU A 8 -12.49 -3.25 -9.04
C LEU A 8 -11.42 -2.28 -8.52
N GLY A 9 -11.42 -1.03 -9.00
CA GLY A 9 -10.55 0.03 -8.49
C GLY A 9 -10.71 0.26 -7.00
N ALA A 10 -11.96 0.45 -6.54
CA ALA A 10 -12.27 0.65 -5.13
C ALA A 10 -11.85 -0.54 -4.24
N ARG A 11 -12.00 -1.78 -4.74
CA ARG A 11 -11.53 -2.98 -4.03
C ARG A 11 -10.01 -3.02 -3.91
N ILE A 12 -9.28 -2.65 -4.97
CA ILE A 12 -7.81 -2.58 -4.94
C ILE A 12 -7.37 -1.50 -3.94
N ASP A 13 -8.02 -0.33 -3.92
CA ASP A 13 -7.71 0.74 -2.98
C ASP A 13 -7.98 0.32 -1.52
N GLY A 14 -9.08 -0.37 -1.27
CA GLY A 14 -9.38 -0.95 0.04
C GLY A 14 -8.31 -1.96 0.48
N LEU A 15 -7.83 -2.83 -0.42
CA LEU A 15 -6.75 -3.78 -0.12
C LEU A 15 -5.42 -3.06 0.18
N ARG A 16 -5.09 -1.99 -0.55
CA ARG A 16 -3.90 -1.17 -0.29
C ARG A 16 -3.94 -0.55 1.10
N LEU A 17 -5.08 0.00 1.52
CA LEU A 17 -5.26 0.54 2.86
C LEU A 17 -5.09 -0.52 3.95
N VAL A 18 -5.70 -1.70 3.79
CA VAL A 18 -5.54 -2.81 4.74
C VAL A 18 -4.07 -3.20 4.87
N ILE A 19 -3.35 -3.31 3.75
CA ILE A 19 -1.92 -3.65 3.78
C ILE A 19 -1.10 -2.55 4.45
N ALA A 20 -1.39 -1.26 4.21
CA ALA A 20 -0.72 -0.14 4.86
C ALA A 20 -0.87 -0.21 6.39
N ILE A 21 -2.08 -0.44 6.89
CA ILE A 21 -2.36 -0.59 8.33
C ILE A 21 -1.63 -1.81 8.92
N LEU A 22 -1.62 -2.93 8.20
CA LEU A 22 -0.91 -4.12 8.67
C LEU A 22 0.60 -3.88 8.73
N VAL A 23 1.18 -3.23 7.71
CA VAL A 23 2.61 -2.90 7.68
C VAL A 23 2.96 -1.94 8.81
N SER A 24 2.21 -0.85 9.02
CA SER A 24 2.48 0.12 10.10
C SER A 24 2.38 -0.50 11.50
N SER A 25 1.57 -1.54 11.66
CA SER A 25 1.39 -2.26 12.93
C SER A 25 2.47 -3.31 13.19
N THR A 26 3.37 -3.59 12.24
CA THR A 26 4.43 -4.60 12.41
C THR A 26 5.69 -4.03 13.05
N PRO A 27 6.33 -4.74 14.01
CA PRO A 27 7.57 -4.29 14.64
C PRO A 27 8.75 -4.12 13.66
N ASN A 28 8.69 -4.76 12.50
CA ASN A 28 9.73 -4.77 11.47
C ASN A 28 9.22 -4.19 10.13
N ALA A 29 8.38 -3.15 10.18
CA ALA A 29 7.79 -2.51 9.00
C ALA A 29 8.81 -2.20 7.88
N ALA A 30 10.00 -1.72 8.24
CA ALA A 30 11.07 -1.45 7.26
C ALA A 30 11.53 -2.71 6.49
N GLU A 31 11.65 -3.86 7.15
CA GLU A 31 12.01 -5.12 6.50
C GLU A 31 10.90 -5.60 5.56
N VAL A 32 9.64 -5.42 5.97
CA VAL A 32 8.47 -5.74 5.16
C VAL A 32 8.44 -4.89 3.89
N ILE A 33 8.67 -3.58 4.02
CA ILE A 33 8.75 -2.64 2.89
C ILE A 33 9.84 -3.07 1.89
N VAL A 34 11.03 -3.44 2.35
CA VAL A 34 12.12 -3.91 1.47
C VAL A 34 11.70 -5.17 0.70
N LYS A 35 11.02 -6.12 1.35
CA LYS A 35 10.50 -7.33 0.68
C LYS A 35 9.43 -6.99 -0.36
N LEU A 36 8.56 -6.04 -0.07
CA LEU A 36 7.53 -5.60 -1.01
C LEU A 36 8.15 -4.86 -2.22
N GLN A 37 9.20 -4.06 -2.02
CA GLN A 37 9.98 -3.47 -3.12
C GLN A 37 10.61 -4.53 -4.02
N ALA A 38 11.20 -5.57 -3.44
CA ALA A 38 11.77 -6.69 -4.20
C ALA A 38 10.70 -7.43 -5.01
N ALA A 39 9.51 -7.65 -4.42
CA ALA A 39 8.38 -8.27 -5.12
C ALA A 39 7.89 -7.40 -6.29
N GLU A 40 7.87 -6.08 -6.15
CA GLU A 40 7.48 -5.15 -7.22
C GLU A 40 8.50 -5.13 -8.37
N VAL A 41 9.80 -5.22 -8.07
CA VAL A 41 10.84 -5.39 -9.10
C VAL A 41 10.62 -6.69 -9.88
N MET A 42 10.28 -7.79 -9.21
CA MET A 42 9.94 -9.06 -9.88
C MET A 42 8.65 -8.96 -10.71
N ALA A 43 7.64 -8.22 -10.23
CA ALA A 43 6.41 -7.97 -10.97
C ALA A 43 6.69 -7.19 -12.27
N ARG A 44 7.53 -6.15 -12.20
CA ARG A 44 7.98 -5.37 -13.36
C ARG A 44 8.65 -6.25 -14.42
N GLN A 45 9.54 -7.15 -14.00
CA GLN A 45 10.24 -8.09 -14.90
C GLN A 45 9.29 -9.05 -15.63
N ARG A 46 8.08 -9.25 -15.11
CA ARG A 46 7.07 -10.16 -15.67
C ARG A 46 5.92 -9.42 -16.37
N ASN A 47 6.05 -8.12 -16.63
CA ASN A 47 4.97 -7.26 -17.15
C ASN A 47 3.67 -7.33 -16.32
N LEU A 48 3.79 -7.53 -15.01
CA LEU A 48 2.67 -7.44 -14.09
C LEU A 48 2.46 -5.98 -13.65
N PRO A 49 1.25 -5.61 -13.19
CA PRO A 49 0.98 -4.27 -12.66
C PRO A 49 1.97 -3.87 -11.55
N THR A 50 2.45 -2.63 -11.58
CA THR A 50 3.34 -2.01 -10.59
C THR A 50 2.80 -0.63 -10.19
N GLY A 51 3.36 0.01 -9.16
CA GLY A 51 2.88 1.25 -8.55
C GLY A 51 2.30 1.06 -7.15
N PHE A 52 2.08 -0.21 -6.74
CA PHE A 52 1.52 -0.57 -5.44
C PHE A 52 2.35 0.00 -4.28
N ILE A 53 3.69 0.00 -4.38
CA ILE A 53 4.56 0.48 -3.29
C ILE A 53 4.46 1.99 -3.11
N THR A 54 4.47 2.75 -4.20
CA THR A 54 4.32 4.21 -4.14
C THR A 54 3.02 4.59 -3.46
N GLU A 55 1.92 3.94 -3.83
CA GLU A 55 0.62 4.17 -3.23
C GLU A 55 0.58 3.73 -1.76
N LEU A 56 1.24 2.62 -1.41
CA LEU A 56 1.38 2.16 -0.04
C LEU A 56 2.13 3.19 0.83
N PHE A 57 3.22 3.78 0.32
CA PHE A 57 3.96 4.80 1.04
C PHE A 57 3.12 6.04 1.32
N HIS A 58 2.39 6.56 0.33
CA HIS A 58 1.50 7.70 0.55
C HIS A 58 0.43 7.42 1.62
N LEU A 59 -0.10 6.18 1.66
CA LEU A 59 -1.04 5.76 2.70
C LEU A 59 -0.38 5.68 4.08
N LEU A 60 0.84 5.14 4.17
CA LEU A 60 1.60 5.08 5.42
C LEU A 60 1.91 6.47 5.97
N GLU A 61 2.35 7.41 5.12
CA GLU A 61 2.57 8.81 5.49
C GLU A 61 1.28 9.46 6.02
N THR A 62 0.16 9.23 5.34
CA THR A 62 -1.16 9.73 5.78
C THR A 62 -1.57 9.16 7.14
N LEU A 63 -1.28 7.87 7.40
CA LEU A 63 -1.59 7.24 8.69
C LEU A 63 -0.69 7.76 9.82
N GLU A 64 0.59 8.02 9.55
CA GLU A 64 1.50 8.66 10.50
C GLU A 64 1.03 10.08 10.84
N ASP A 65 0.62 10.86 9.85
CA ASP A 65 0.08 12.22 10.05
C ASP A 65 -1.19 12.22 10.91
N VAL A 66 -2.14 11.30 10.66
CA VAL A 66 -3.37 11.17 11.46
C VAL A 66 -3.05 10.71 12.89
N GLY A 67 -2.19 9.72 13.07
CA GLY A 67 -1.80 9.23 14.39
C GLY A 67 -1.06 10.28 15.25
N ASN A 68 -0.43 11.27 14.62
CA ASN A 68 0.22 12.39 15.28
C ASN A 68 -0.75 13.55 15.63
N GLN A 69 -1.90 13.65 14.95
CA GLN A 69 -2.91 14.68 15.24
C GLN A 69 -3.73 14.38 16.50
N ASP A 70 -3.88 13.11 16.88
CA ASP A 70 -4.60 12.69 18.10
C ASP A 70 -3.81 12.92 19.41
N GLN A 71 -2.61 13.51 19.35
CA GLN A 71 -1.72 13.72 20.50
C GLN A 71 -1.69 15.16 21.07
N TRP A 72 -2.59 16.06 20.64
CA TRP A 72 -2.65 17.47 21.09
C TRP A 72 -4.02 17.92 21.59
#